data_AF-I7FNR2-F1
#
_entry.id   AF-I7FNR2-F1
#
_cell.length_a   1.000
_cell.length_b   1.000
_cell.length_c   1.000
_cell.angle_alpha   90.00
_cell.angle_beta   90.00
_cell.angle_gamma   90.00
#
_symmetry.space_group_name_H-M   'P 1'
#
loop_
_entity.id
_entity.type
_entity.pdbx_description
1 polymer ?
#
loop_
_entity_poly.entity_id
_entity_poly.type
_entity_poly.pdbx_seq_one_letter_code
_entity_poly.pdbx_strand_id
1 'polypeptide(L)'
;MRKEHSSSQLRRHFPYIDTRLSRLSIGGSRLNLSTLDALPAPHRSASSPDEPGIVFVHADKARRGRRSVMTVPVTALRPELRPLGGDHQRAAVLNTSLTTAYGVFMLLLELTEPARALTGSRQAFVYYSAQPDAVEGKRFGYGISSTASGVDARRRWMAPWLTGDTEGDQLLMGISMDRLRKTYLERVRMPTAHTPATLAGYLGRMDSVRTEGFHIVAEALNAQVAQALYRRSMTVHSSIEDNGSGQDAVLGSCADFEHSPVDGRRCRASFLACLDCSNARAFPRHLPIQLVVADRLRDLRTEMPIAQWITEYAGPLAQLEDIFAEYEPAQLDAARGQIAQRDHRTATLLLSGNLEAP
;
A
#
# COMPACT_ATOMS: atom_id res chain seq x y z
N MET A 1 -10.07 33.83 -57.54
CA MET A 1 -11.40 33.54 -56.96
C MET A 1 -11.26 32.55 -55.80
N ARG A 2 -11.14 33.05 -54.56
CA ARG A 2 -11.21 32.22 -53.34
C ARG A 2 -12.68 32.06 -52.99
N LYS A 3 -13.22 30.84 -53.04
CA LYS A 3 -14.56 30.53 -52.55
C LYS A 3 -14.57 30.69 -51.03
N GLU A 4 -15.10 31.81 -50.53
CA GLU A 4 -15.51 31.94 -49.14
C GLU A 4 -16.62 30.91 -48.88
N HIS A 5 -16.26 29.82 -48.21
CA HIS A 5 -17.25 28.84 -47.75
C HIS A 5 -18.01 29.45 -46.57
N SER A 6 -19.33 29.57 -46.71
CA SER A 6 -20.21 30.09 -45.65
C SER A 6 -20.02 29.31 -44.35
N SER A 7 -20.06 30.00 -43.21
CA SER A 7 -19.89 29.41 -41.86
C SER A 7 -20.87 28.26 -41.58
N SER A 8 -22.01 28.21 -42.29
CA SER A 8 -22.99 27.13 -42.24
C SER A 8 -22.55 25.86 -42.98
N GLN A 9 -21.79 25.97 -44.08
CA GLN A 9 -21.22 24.82 -44.80
C GLN A 9 -20.07 24.19 -44.01
N LEU A 10 -19.21 25.00 -43.39
CA LEU A 10 -18.12 24.52 -42.53
C LEU A 10 -18.65 23.77 -41.29
N ARG A 11 -19.74 24.22 -40.65
CA ARG A 11 -20.38 23.47 -39.55
C ARG A 11 -20.97 22.11 -39.96
N ARG A 12 -21.35 21.92 -41.23
CA ARG A 12 -21.86 20.64 -41.74
C ARG A 12 -20.73 19.66 -42.10
N HIS A 13 -19.56 20.17 -42.48
CA HIS A 13 -18.38 19.35 -42.82
C HIS A 13 -17.47 19.07 -41.61
N PHE A 14 -17.52 19.94 -40.61
CA PHE A 14 -16.84 19.79 -39.33
C PHE A 14 -17.92 19.67 -38.25
N PRO A 15 -18.50 18.46 -38.04
CA PRO A 15 -19.34 18.24 -36.89
C PRO A 15 -18.57 18.70 -35.65
N TYR A 16 -19.26 19.31 -34.69
CA TYR A 16 -18.68 19.74 -33.43
C TYR A 16 -18.01 18.50 -32.81
N ILE A 17 -16.69 18.39 -32.97
CA ILE A 17 -15.96 17.17 -32.62
C ILE A 17 -16.07 17.06 -31.11
N ASP A 18 -16.89 16.12 -30.64
CA ASP A 18 -17.09 15.89 -29.22
C ASP A 18 -15.87 15.13 -28.67
N THR A 19 -14.76 15.87 -28.59
CA THR A 19 -13.43 15.53 -28.07
C THR A 19 -13.43 15.22 -26.57
N ARG A 20 -14.55 14.73 -26.00
CA ARG A 20 -14.84 14.77 -24.57
C ARG A 20 -14.91 13.39 -23.90
N LEU A 21 -15.52 12.39 -24.55
CA LEU A 21 -15.44 10.96 -24.13
C LEU A 21 -14.00 10.41 -24.23
N SER A 22 -13.25 10.93 -25.20
CA SER A 22 -11.83 10.70 -25.42
C SER A 22 -10.92 11.13 -24.30
N ARG A 23 -11.30 12.17 -23.55
CA ARG A 23 -10.52 12.61 -22.40
C ARG A 23 -10.60 11.60 -21.25
N LEU A 24 -11.75 10.95 -21.04
CA LEU A 24 -11.92 9.97 -19.97
C LEU A 24 -11.07 8.72 -20.19
N SER A 25 -11.11 8.15 -21.40
CA SER A 25 -10.37 6.93 -21.74
C SER A 25 -8.87 7.20 -21.93
N ILE A 26 -8.48 8.36 -22.47
CA ILE A 26 -7.08 8.79 -22.57
C ILE A 26 -6.56 9.30 -21.20
N GLY A 27 -7.42 9.66 -20.24
CA GLY A 27 -7.01 10.01 -18.86
C GLY A 27 -6.33 8.86 -18.11
N GLY A 28 -6.60 7.61 -18.51
CA GLY A 28 -5.85 6.43 -18.06
C GLY A 28 -4.47 6.26 -18.73
N SER A 29 -4.10 7.12 -19.69
CA SER A 29 -2.88 7.02 -20.51
C SER A 29 -1.64 7.55 -19.85
N ARG A 30 -1.52 7.50 -18.51
CA ARG A 30 -0.26 7.78 -17.82
C ARG A 30 0.19 9.27 -17.91
N LEU A 31 -0.42 10.07 -18.78
CA LEU A 31 0.01 11.42 -19.16
C LEU A 31 -0.82 12.52 -18.48
N ASN A 32 -0.18 13.66 -18.24
CA ASN A 32 -0.90 14.88 -17.86
C ASN A 32 -1.52 15.54 -19.10
N LEU A 33 -2.57 16.34 -18.89
CA LEU A 33 -3.35 17.00 -19.95
C LEU A 33 -2.45 17.72 -20.97
N SER A 34 -1.50 18.55 -20.50
CA SER A 34 -0.54 19.22 -21.39
C SER A 34 0.31 18.31 -22.30
N THR A 35 0.45 17.01 -22.01
CA THR A 35 1.05 16.08 -22.99
C THR A 35 0.07 15.71 -24.07
N LEU A 36 -1.16 15.40 -23.67
CA LEU A 36 -2.24 14.98 -24.56
C LEU A 36 -2.57 16.08 -25.56
N ASP A 37 -2.54 17.33 -25.10
CA ASP A 37 -2.75 18.52 -25.91
C ASP A 37 -1.70 18.65 -27.02
N ALA A 38 -0.47 18.21 -26.77
CA ALA A 38 0.66 18.36 -27.68
C ALA A 38 0.97 17.10 -28.49
N LEU A 39 0.15 16.03 -28.37
CA LEU A 39 0.43 14.78 -29.07
C LEU A 39 0.37 14.99 -30.59
N PRO A 40 1.37 14.55 -31.36
CA PRO A 40 1.29 14.48 -32.81
C PRO A 40 0.40 13.32 -33.24
N ALA A 41 -0.10 13.40 -34.48
CA ALA A 41 -0.74 12.26 -35.13
C ALA A 41 0.27 11.09 -35.17
N PRO A 42 -0.15 9.85 -34.88
CA PRO A 42 0.76 8.72 -34.79
C PRO A 42 1.38 8.42 -36.16
N HIS A 43 2.66 8.07 -36.15
CA HIS A 43 3.39 7.64 -37.34
C HIS A 43 3.47 6.11 -37.46
N ARG A 44 3.11 5.36 -36.41
CA ARG A 44 3.21 3.88 -36.37
C ARG A 44 2.05 3.27 -35.59
N SER A 45 1.34 2.33 -36.22
CA SER A 45 0.39 1.41 -35.58
C SER A 45 1.00 0.01 -35.57
N ALA A 46 0.88 -0.71 -34.44
CA ALA A 46 1.43 -2.05 -34.26
C ALA A 46 0.33 -3.12 -34.08
N SER A 47 -0.91 -2.85 -34.52
CA SER A 47 -2.04 -3.76 -34.35
C SER A 47 -2.10 -4.83 -35.45
N SER A 48 -2.02 -6.10 -35.08
CA SER A 48 -2.52 -7.23 -35.89
C SER A 48 -4.05 -7.36 -35.72
N PRO A 49 -4.82 -7.87 -36.70
CA PRO A 49 -6.28 -8.05 -36.57
C PRO A 49 -6.71 -8.87 -35.34
N ASP A 50 -5.85 -9.78 -34.88
CA ASP A 50 -6.15 -10.72 -33.79
C ASP A 50 -5.60 -10.27 -32.42
N GLU A 51 -4.92 -9.11 -32.35
CA GLU A 51 -4.29 -8.61 -31.11
C GLU A 51 -4.94 -7.29 -30.64
N PRO A 52 -4.93 -7.01 -29.31
CA PRO A 52 -5.38 -5.72 -28.80
C PRO A 52 -4.55 -4.59 -29.42
N GLY A 53 -5.22 -3.63 -30.04
CA GLY A 53 -4.56 -2.54 -30.76
C GLY A 53 -3.61 -1.71 -29.89
N ILE A 54 -2.42 -1.44 -30.41
CA ILE A 54 -1.40 -0.57 -29.79
C ILE A 54 -0.95 0.46 -30.82
N VAL A 55 -0.96 1.73 -30.43
CA VAL A 55 -0.39 2.84 -31.20
C VAL A 55 0.69 3.54 -30.38
N PHE A 56 1.81 3.84 -31.03
CA PHE A 56 2.92 4.57 -30.43
C PHE A 56 2.89 6.03 -30.87
N VAL A 57 2.86 6.94 -29.89
CA VAL A 57 2.84 8.39 -30.12
C VAL A 57 4.09 9.03 -29.55
N HIS A 58 4.78 9.84 -30.34
CA HIS A 58 5.95 10.59 -29.88
C HIS A 58 5.50 11.87 -29.16
N ALA A 59 5.80 12.01 -27.87
CA ALA A 59 5.52 13.22 -27.12
C ALA A 59 6.81 13.97 -26.77
N ASP A 60 6.77 15.30 -26.80
CA ASP A 60 7.89 16.16 -26.38
C ASP A 60 7.47 17.10 -25.23
N LYS A 61 8.27 17.12 -24.17
CA LYS A 61 8.18 18.05 -23.04
C LYS A 61 9.50 18.78 -22.87
N ALA A 62 9.72 19.81 -23.67
CA ALA A 62 10.95 20.62 -23.69
C ALA A 62 11.50 20.97 -22.30
N ARG A 63 10.62 21.31 -21.34
CA ARG A 63 10.99 21.61 -19.93
C ARG A 63 11.72 20.50 -19.17
N ARG A 64 11.85 19.29 -19.73
CA ARG A 64 12.52 18.12 -19.13
C ARG A 64 13.94 17.88 -19.64
N GLY A 65 14.48 18.80 -20.44
CA GLY A 65 15.86 18.73 -20.95
C GLY A 65 16.11 17.41 -21.68
N ARG A 66 17.15 16.67 -21.29
CA ARG A 66 17.56 15.40 -21.93
C ARG A 66 16.47 14.30 -21.95
N ARG A 67 15.40 14.44 -21.15
CA ARG A 67 14.25 13.52 -21.11
C ARG A 67 12.98 14.13 -21.73
N SER A 68 13.13 15.09 -22.64
CA SER A 68 12.00 15.81 -23.24
C SER A 68 11.19 14.92 -24.17
N VAL A 69 11.84 14.12 -25.02
CA VAL A 69 11.21 13.22 -25.99
C VAL A 69 10.89 11.87 -25.34
N MET A 70 9.68 11.38 -25.56
CA MET A 70 9.22 10.06 -25.11
C MET A 70 8.29 9.42 -26.14
N THR A 71 8.33 8.10 -26.25
CA THR A 71 7.33 7.33 -27.00
C THR A 71 6.29 6.78 -26.03
N VAL A 72 5.02 7.11 -26.26
CA VAL A 72 3.92 6.75 -25.38
C VAL A 72 3.04 5.71 -26.07
N PRO A 73 2.84 4.52 -25.48
CA PRO A 73 1.90 3.53 -26.00
C PRO A 73 0.46 3.86 -25.58
N VAL A 74 -0.45 3.86 -26.55
CA VAL A 74 -1.90 3.90 -26.36
C VAL A 74 -2.44 2.50 -26.70
N THR A 75 -3.03 1.80 -25.73
CA THR A 75 -3.41 0.38 -25.86
C THR A 75 -4.91 0.15 -25.69
N ALA A 76 -5.44 -0.89 -26.35
CA ALA A 76 -6.86 -1.28 -26.31
C ALA A 76 -7.25 -1.93 -24.97
N LEU A 77 -6.43 -2.82 -24.43
CA LEU A 77 -6.56 -3.31 -23.06
C LEU A 77 -5.27 -3.02 -22.31
N ARG A 78 -5.39 -2.50 -21.08
CA ARG A 78 -4.21 -2.38 -20.20
C ARG A 78 -4.08 -3.65 -19.36
N PRO A 79 -2.92 -4.32 -19.35
CA PRO A 79 -2.66 -5.43 -18.44
C PRO A 79 -2.88 -5.04 -16.97
N GLU A 80 -2.55 -3.80 -16.59
CA GLU A 80 -2.59 -3.32 -15.21
C GLU A 80 -3.96 -2.78 -14.76
N LEU A 81 -4.92 -2.65 -15.68
CA LEU A 81 -6.32 -2.31 -15.37
C LEU A 81 -7.27 -3.47 -15.68
N ARG A 82 -6.75 -4.68 -15.92
CA ARG A 82 -7.58 -5.88 -15.81
C ARG A 82 -8.17 -5.87 -14.40
N PRO A 83 -9.49 -6.07 -14.23
CA PRO A 83 -10.06 -6.10 -12.90
C PRO A 83 -9.30 -7.10 -12.05
N LEU A 84 -8.78 -6.64 -10.91
CA LEU A 84 -8.38 -7.54 -9.83
C LEU A 84 -9.67 -8.28 -9.46
N GLY A 85 -9.64 -9.62 -9.51
CA GLY A 85 -10.82 -10.47 -9.59
C GLY A 85 -12.03 -9.96 -8.79
N GLY A 86 -13.13 -9.68 -9.50
CA GLY A 86 -14.37 -9.18 -8.89
C GLY A 86 -15.30 -8.45 -9.85
N ASP A 87 -14.79 -7.69 -10.83
CA ASP A 87 -15.68 -7.04 -11.81
C ASP A 87 -16.07 -8.02 -12.93
N HIS A 88 -17.29 -8.52 -12.86
CA HIS A 88 -17.98 -9.29 -13.91
C HIS A 88 -18.36 -8.42 -15.12
N GLN A 89 -17.48 -7.53 -15.60
CA GLN A 89 -17.73 -6.86 -16.87
C GLN A 89 -17.42 -7.84 -18.01
N ARG A 90 -18.42 -8.12 -18.85
CA ARG A 90 -18.26 -9.04 -20.01
C ARG A 90 -17.11 -8.56 -20.89
N ALA A 91 -16.23 -9.46 -21.33
CA ALA A 91 -15.12 -9.15 -22.23
C ALA A 91 -15.55 -8.36 -23.48
N ALA A 92 -16.77 -8.60 -23.99
CA ALA A 92 -17.36 -7.84 -25.09
C ALA A 92 -17.53 -6.34 -24.79
N VAL A 93 -17.83 -5.96 -23.54
CA VAL A 93 -17.97 -4.55 -23.12
C VAL A 93 -16.60 -3.89 -22.99
N LEU A 94 -15.61 -4.60 -22.43
CA LEU A 94 -14.21 -4.16 -22.34
C LEU A 94 -13.55 -4.01 -23.73
N ASN A 95 -14.01 -4.77 -24.71
CA ASN A 95 -13.53 -4.75 -26.09
C ASN A 95 -14.26 -3.75 -26.99
N THR A 96 -15.27 -3.02 -26.49
CA THR A 96 -15.89 -1.96 -27.31
C THR A 96 -14.88 -0.83 -27.54
N SER A 97 -14.83 -0.29 -28.76
CA SER A 97 -13.82 0.73 -29.13
C SER A 97 -13.87 1.97 -28.23
N LEU A 98 -15.03 2.29 -27.65
CA LEU A 98 -15.23 3.47 -26.82
C LEU A 98 -14.87 3.29 -25.33
N THR A 99 -14.73 2.05 -24.84
CA THR A 99 -14.33 1.80 -23.45
C THR A 99 -12.81 1.71 -23.28
N THR A 100 -12.07 1.83 -24.39
CA THR A 100 -10.60 1.72 -24.40
C THR A 100 -9.92 3.03 -24.76
N ALA A 101 -8.73 3.26 -24.21
CA ALA A 101 -7.93 4.45 -24.56
C ALA A 101 -7.59 4.47 -26.06
N TYR A 102 -7.26 3.30 -26.62
CA TYR A 102 -6.93 3.12 -28.03
C TYR A 102 -8.11 3.41 -28.95
N GLY A 103 -9.25 2.76 -28.75
CA GLY A 103 -10.36 2.91 -29.70
C GLY A 103 -10.91 4.34 -29.67
N VAL A 104 -10.90 5.01 -28.52
CA VAL A 104 -11.29 6.41 -28.49
C VAL A 104 -10.23 7.33 -29.12
N PHE A 105 -8.93 7.06 -28.93
CA PHE A 105 -7.86 7.79 -29.60
C PHE A 105 -7.94 7.66 -31.12
N MET A 106 -8.15 6.44 -31.63
CA MET A 106 -8.31 6.16 -33.06
C MET A 106 -9.55 6.83 -33.65
N LEU A 107 -10.68 6.78 -32.95
CA LEU A 107 -11.90 7.49 -33.37
C LEU A 107 -11.67 9.00 -33.47
N LEU A 108 -11.01 9.61 -32.46
CA LEU A 108 -10.70 11.03 -32.54
C LEU A 108 -9.74 11.35 -33.68
N LEU A 109 -8.74 10.51 -33.90
CA LEU A 109 -7.82 10.69 -35.02
C LEU A 109 -8.58 10.70 -36.33
N GLU A 110 -9.47 9.76 -36.55
CA GLU A 110 -10.31 9.70 -37.75
C GLU A 110 -11.19 10.95 -37.89
N LEU A 111 -11.91 11.33 -36.84
CA LEU A 111 -12.79 12.51 -36.84
C LEU A 111 -12.06 13.82 -37.11
N THR A 112 -10.78 13.91 -36.73
CA THR A 112 -9.98 15.13 -36.89
C THR A 112 -9.13 15.12 -38.17
N GLU A 113 -9.15 14.03 -38.97
CA GLU A 113 -8.38 13.90 -40.21
C GLU A 113 -8.70 15.00 -41.24
N PRO A 114 -9.97 15.34 -41.54
CA PRO A 114 -10.25 16.41 -42.51
C PRO A 114 -9.70 17.76 -42.06
N ALA A 115 -9.72 18.04 -40.75
CA ALA A 115 -9.22 19.30 -40.20
C ALA A 115 -7.68 19.34 -40.21
N ARG A 116 -7.02 18.20 -39.97
CA ARG A 116 -5.56 18.07 -40.15
C ARG A 116 -5.15 18.30 -41.60
N ALA A 117 -5.85 17.68 -42.55
CA ALA A 117 -5.56 17.84 -43.98
C ALA A 117 -5.70 19.29 -44.44
N LEU A 118 -6.75 20.00 -43.99
CA LEU A 118 -6.95 21.42 -44.34
C LEU A 118 -5.91 22.37 -43.72
N THR A 119 -5.45 22.07 -42.50
CA THR A 119 -4.54 22.95 -41.76
C THR A 119 -3.06 22.60 -41.95
N GLY A 120 -2.76 21.43 -42.52
CA GLY A 120 -1.39 20.89 -42.58
C GLY A 120 -0.81 20.58 -41.19
N SER A 121 -1.65 20.49 -40.15
CA SER A 121 -1.18 20.30 -38.78
C SER A 121 -0.71 18.87 -38.51
N ARG A 122 0.39 18.74 -37.78
CA ARG A 122 0.91 17.46 -37.29
C ARG A 122 0.31 17.03 -35.96
N GLN A 123 -0.51 17.87 -35.31
CA GLN A 123 -1.14 17.50 -34.04
C GLN A 123 -2.20 16.43 -34.25
N ALA A 124 -2.32 15.50 -33.29
CA ALA A 124 -3.30 14.43 -33.32
C ALA A 124 -4.72 14.96 -33.43
N PHE A 125 -5.03 16.04 -32.69
CA PHE A 125 -6.37 16.59 -32.62
C PHE A 125 -6.41 18.02 -33.15
N VAL A 126 -7.38 18.29 -34.02
CA VAL A 126 -7.65 19.62 -34.58
C VAL A 126 -9.15 19.80 -34.54
N TYR A 127 -9.61 20.92 -34.00
CA TYR A 127 -11.04 21.21 -33.89
C TYR A 127 -11.36 22.58 -34.46
N TYR A 128 -12.58 22.71 -34.98
CA TYR A 128 -13.12 23.99 -35.42
C TYR A 128 -13.90 24.65 -34.29
N SER A 129 -13.68 25.95 -34.08
CA SER A 129 -14.48 26.79 -33.20
C SER A 129 -15.21 27.85 -34.02
N ALA A 130 -16.53 27.93 -33.84
CA ALA A 130 -17.34 28.95 -34.50
C ALA A 130 -17.05 30.37 -33.99
N GLN A 131 -16.59 30.49 -32.74
CA GLN A 131 -16.05 31.72 -32.19
C GLN A 131 -14.53 31.66 -32.30
N PRO A 132 -13.88 32.59 -33.03
CA PRO A 132 -12.43 32.62 -33.11
C PRO A 132 -11.82 32.81 -31.72
N ASP A 133 -10.63 32.28 -31.52
CA ASP A 133 -9.87 32.55 -30.30
C ASP A 133 -9.66 34.08 -30.13
N ALA A 134 -9.80 34.57 -28.89
CA ALA A 134 -9.78 35.99 -28.60
C ALA A 134 -8.39 36.62 -28.79
N VAL A 135 -7.33 35.82 -28.76
CA VAL A 135 -5.94 36.30 -28.89
C VAL A 135 -5.49 36.23 -30.34
N GLU A 136 -5.68 35.10 -31.01
CA GLU A 136 -5.09 34.87 -32.34
C GLU A 136 -6.10 35.00 -33.49
N GLY A 137 -7.39 35.16 -33.22
CA GLY A 137 -8.44 35.25 -34.25
C GLY A 137 -8.64 33.96 -35.06
N LYS A 138 -7.98 32.86 -34.66
CA LYS A 138 -8.01 31.58 -35.38
C LYS A 138 -9.32 30.84 -35.11
N ARG A 139 -9.88 30.25 -36.17
CA ARG A 139 -11.07 29.39 -36.09
C ARG A 139 -10.75 27.91 -35.88
N PHE A 140 -9.50 27.52 -36.10
CA PHE A 140 -9.01 26.17 -35.79
C PHE A 140 -8.18 26.22 -34.51
N GLY A 141 -8.55 25.36 -33.56
CA GLY A 141 -7.74 25.06 -32.40
C GLY A 141 -7.06 23.71 -32.55
N TYR A 142 -5.96 23.53 -31.83
CA TYR A 142 -5.12 22.35 -31.91
C TYR A 142 -4.99 21.71 -30.52
N GLY A 143 -4.92 20.38 -30.49
CA GLY A 143 -4.87 19.62 -29.26
C GLY A 143 -6.23 19.48 -28.59
N ILE A 144 -6.23 19.46 -27.26
CA ILE A 144 -7.43 19.31 -26.45
C ILE A 144 -7.78 20.68 -25.88
N SER A 145 -8.89 21.28 -26.35
CA SER A 145 -9.33 22.62 -25.92
C SER A 145 -9.38 22.79 -24.39
N SER A 146 -8.68 23.81 -23.88
CA SER A 146 -8.73 24.27 -22.48
C SER A 146 -10.09 24.88 -22.11
N THR A 147 -10.70 25.63 -23.04
CA THR A 147 -12.03 26.22 -22.87
C THR A 147 -13.16 25.18 -22.83
N ALA A 148 -12.96 24.02 -23.47
CA ALA A 148 -13.88 22.88 -23.39
C ALA A 148 -13.60 21.93 -22.21
N SER A 149 -12.59 22.16 -21.36
CA SER A 149 -12.23 21.32 -20.19
C SER A 149 -12.53 21.96 -18.82
N GLY A 150 -13.01 23.20 -18.81
CA GLY A 150 -13.41 23.90 -17.57
C GLY A 150 -14.56 23.22 -16.81
N VAL A 151 -14.74 23.60 -15.55
CA VAL A 151 -15.84 23.11 -14.68
C VAL A 151 -17.21 23.32 -15.32
N ASP A 152 -17.44 24.48 -15.94
CA ASP A 152 -18.73 24.80 -16.57
C ASP A 152 -19.01 23.99 -17.84
N ALA A 153 -17.97 23.71 -18.62
CA ALA A 153 -18.07 22.83 -19.78
C ALA A 153 -18.39 21.40 -19.35
N ARG A 154 -17.76 20.91 -18.27
CA ARG A 154 -18.07 19.61 -17.66
C ARG A 154 -19.50 19.56 -17.13
N ARG A 155 -19.94 20.57 -16.38
CA ARG A 155 -21.32 20.65 -15.86
C ARG A 155 -22.35 20.58 -16.99
N ARG A 156 -22.17 21.36 -18.06
CA ARG A 156 -23.07 21.33 -19.23
C ARG A 156 -23.07 19.97 -19.94
N TRP A 157 -21.91 19.35 -20.06
CA TRP A 157 -21.83 18.00 -20.61
C TRP A 157 -22.58 17.05 -19.70
N MET A 158 -22.31 17.05 -18.40
CA MET A 158 -22.87 16.08 -17.46
C MET A 158 -24.38 16.19 -17.24
N ALA A 159 -24.96 17.37 -17.50
CA ALA A 159 -26.36 17.70 -17.23
C ALA A 159 -27.38 16.63 -17.66
N PRO A 160 -27.30 15.99 -18.84
CA PRO A 160 -28.25 14.95 -19.26
C PRO A 160 -28.12 13.63 -18.50
N TRP A 161 -27.01 13.40 -17.79
CA TRP A 161 -26.75 12.17 -17.03
C TRP A 161 -26.86 12.38 -15.52
N LEU A 162 -27.19 13.60 -15.06
CA LEU A 162 -27.46 13.87 -13.66
C LEU A 162 -28.83 13.32 -13.30
N THR A 163 -28.93 12.64 -12.17
CA THR A 163 -30.17 11.96 -11.74
C THR A 163 -30.93 12.75 -10.68
N GLY A 164 -30.32 13.81 -10.12
CA GLY A 164 -30.83 14.53 -8.96
C GLY A 164 -30.40 13.92 -7.63
N ASP A 165 -29.72 12.77 -7.64
CA ASP A 165 -29.03 12.24 -6.47
C ASP A 165 -27.82 13.12 -6.16
N THR A 166 -27.84 13.78 -5.00
CA THR A 166 -26.80 14.75 -4.63
C THR A 166 -25.43 14.09 -4.52
N GLU A 167 -25.34 12.87 -4.00
CA GLU A 167 -24.07 12.19 -3.80
C GLU A 167 -23.51 11.66 -5.13
N GLY A 168 -24.34 10.95 -5.90
CA GLY A 168 -23.99 10.46 -7.23
C GLY A 168 -23.62 11.57 -8.20
N ASP A 169 -24.40 12.65 -8.25
CA ASP A 169 -24.15 13.79 -9.13
C ASP A 169 -22.86 14.53 -8.75
N GLN A 170 -22.55 14.69 -7.45
CA GLN A 170 -21.28 15.25 -7.01
C GLN A 170 -20.08 14.38 -7.40
N LEU A 171 -20.22 13.05 -7.25
CA LEU A 171 -19.17 12.12 -7.63
C LEU A 171 -18.88 12.20 -9.13
N LEU A 172 -19.94 12.19 -9.93
CA LEU A 172 -19.92 12.36 -11.38
C LEU A 172 -19.25 13.69 -11.78
N MET A 173 -19.69 14.84 -11.24
CA MET A 173 -19.09 16.15 -11.51
C MET A 173 -17.62 16.26 -11.04
N GLY A 174 -17.27 15.49 -10.01
CA GLY A 174 -15.92 15.39 -9.46
C GLY A 174 -14.92 14.65 -10.35
N ILE A 175 -15.38 13.98 -11.42
CA ILE A 175 -14.49 13.30 -12.37
C ILE A 175 -13.70 14.35 -13.16
N SER A 176 -12.38 14.29 -13.03
CA SER A 176 -11.44 15.20 -13.69
C SER A 176 -10.20 14.44 -14.15
N MET A 177 -9.46 15.00 -15.10
CA MET A 177 -8.20 14.41 -15.57
C MET A 177 -7.15 14.28 -14.46
N ASP A 178 -7.11 15.24 -13.53
CA ASP A 178 -6.23 15.18 -12.37
C ASP A 178 -6.62 14.04 -11.43
N ARG A 179 -7.93 13.89 -11.15
CA ARG A 179 -8.46 12.81 -10.30
C ARG A 179 -8.21 11.44 -10.93
N LEU A 180 -8.53 11.25 -12.22
CA LEU A 180 -8.28 10.01 -12.95
C LEU A 180 -6.79 9.63 -12.94
N ARG A 181 -5.90 10.60 -13.16
CA ARG A 181 -4.45 10.38 -13.09
C ARG A 181 -4.00 9.99 -11.69
N LYS A 182 -4.49 10.67 -10.65
CA LYS A 182 -4.15 10.35 -9.25
C LYS A 182 -4.63 8.94 -8.88
N THR A 183 -5.87 8.58 -9.20
CA THR A 183 -6.40 7.23 -9.00
C THR A 183 -5.58 6.17 -9.75
N TYR A 184 -5.10 6.48 -10.95
CA TYR A 184 -4.19 5.59 -11.67
C TYR A 184 -2.85 5.40 -10.93
N LEU A 185 -2.22 6.49 -10.49
CA LEU A 185 -0.95 6.44 -9.75
C LEU A 185 -1.11 5.66 -8.43
N GLU A 186 -2.24 5.86 -7.76
CA GLU A 186 -2.62 5.16 -6.53
C GLU A 186 -2.72 3.64 -6.72
N ARG A 187 -3.42 3.21 -7.80
CA ARG A 187 -3.64 1.79 -8.11
C ARG A 187 -2.39 1.08 -8.62
N VAL A 188 -1.64 1.72 -9.53
CA VAL A 188 -0.53 1.06 -10.22
C VAL A 188 0.81 1.24 -9.49
N ARG A 189 0.97 2.32 -8.72
CA ARG A 189 2.17 2.62 -7.92
C ARG A 189 3.48 2.61 -8.71
N MET A 190 3.42 2.88 -10.02
CA MET A 190 4.61 2.93 -10.89
C MET A 190 4.87 4.36 -11.41
N PRO A 191 6.14 4.81 -11.41
CA PRO A 191 6.49 6.13 -11.90
C PRO A 191 6.19 6.23 -13.38
N THR A 192 5.45 7.26 -13.76
CA THR A 192 4.84 7.30 -15.08
C THR A 192 5.23 8.57 -15.82
N ALA A 193 6.38 8.62 -16.47
CA ALA A 193 6.97 9.89 -16.91
C ALA A 193 7.15 10.88 -15.73
N HIS A 194 7.43 10.40 -14.51
CA HIS A 194 7.89 11.19 -13.36
C HIS A 194 9.03 10.41 -12.68
N THR A 195 9.82 11.05 -11.82
CA THR A 195 10.82 10.32 -11.02
C THR A 195 10.13 9.52 -9.91
N PRO A 196 10.78 8.46 -9.38
CA PRO A 196 10.30 7.76 -8.18
C PRO A 196 10.02 8.71 -7.00
N ALA A 197 10.88 9.71 -6.80
CA ALA A 197 10.68 10.73 -5.76
C ALA A 197 9.40 11.55 -5.96
N THR A 198 9.08 11.94 -7.20
CA THR A 198 7.82 12.64 -7.50
C THR A 198 6.62 11.72 -7.27
N LEU A 199 6.71 10.44 -7.62
CA LEU A 199 5.65 9.47 -7.32
C LEU A 199 5.41 9.34 -5.82
N ALA A 200 6.48 9.18 -5.02
CA ALA A 200 6.37 9.10 -3.56
C ALA A 200 5.66 10.33 -2.97
N GLY A 201 5.97 11.53 -3.48
CA GLY A 201 5.29 12.76 -3.08
C GLY A 201 3.81 12.83 -3.50
N TYR A 202 3.35 12.07 -4.49
CA TYR A 202 1.92 11.92 -4.79
C TYR A 202 1.27 10.90 -3.86
N LEU A 203 1.87 9.71 -3.74
CA LEU A 203 1.38 8.60 -2.93
C LEU A 203 1.27 8.98 -1.45
N GLY A 204 2.23 9.72 -0.91
CA GLY A 204 2.20 10.18 0.49
C GLY A 204 1.07 11.16 0.82
N ARG A 205 0.37 11.72 -0.18
CA ARG A 205 -0.81 12.57 0.00
C ARG A 205 -2.13 11.82 -0.18
N MET A 206 -2.09 10.52 -0.49
CA MET A 206 -3.27 9.68 -0.68
C MET A 206 -3.54 8.91 0.61
N ASP A 207 -4.71 9.13 1.21
CA ASP A 207 -5.01 8.58 2.52
C ASP A 207 -5.06 7.04 2.53
N SER A 208 -5.65 6.44 1.50
CA SER A 208 -5.66 4.99 1.28
C SER A 208 -4.26 4.37 1.32
N VAL A 209 -3.32 4.93 0.55
CA VAL A 209 -1.94 4.45 0.45
C VAL A 209 -1.19 4.64 1.77
N ARG A 210 -1.46 5.75 2.47
CA ARG A 210 -0.80 6.07 3.72
C ARG A 210 -1.27 5.14 4.84
N THR A 211 -2.57 4.87 4.92
CA THR A 211 -3.18 3.93 5.87
C THR A 211 -2.69 2.50 5.64
N GLU A 212 -2.68 2.04 4.39
CA GLU A 212 -2.09 0.74 4.04
C GLU A 212 -0.60 0.67 4.42
N GLY A 213 0.16 1.72 4.13
CA GLY A 213 1.57 1.82 4.51
C GLY A 213 1.79 1.72 6.02
N PHE A 214 0.94 2.37 6.82
CA PHE A 214 1.01 2.26 8.28
C PHE A 214 0.71 0.84 8.78
N HIS A 215 -0.25 0.14 8.17
CA HIS A 215 -0.53 -1.25 8.50
C HIS A 215 0.66 -2.17 8.24
N ILE A 216 1.29 -2.05 7.06
CA ILE A 216 2.47 -2.85 6.71
C ILE A 216 3.63 -2.59 7.69
N VAL A 217 3.87 -1.32 8.03
CA VAL A 217 4.93 -0.96 8.99
C VAL A 217 4.61 -1.50 10.38
N ALA A 218 3.37 -1.37 10.86
CA ALA A 218 2.96 -1.88 12.15
C ALA A 218 3.07 -3.42 12.23
N GLU A 219 2.64 -4.13 11.19
CA GLU A 219 2.77 -5.59 11.08
C GLU A 219 4.25 -6.01 11.13
N ALA A 220 5.11 -5.35 10.35
CA ALA A 220 6.54 -5.62 10.33
C ALA A 220 7.20 -5.36 11.71
N LEU A 221 6.87 -4.24 12.36
CA LEU A 221 7.37 -3.93 13.70
C LEU A 221 6.89 -4.95 14.73
N ASN A 222 5.61 -5.32 14.72
CA ASN A 222 5.06 -6.35 15.61
C ASN A 222 5.77 -7.69 15.41
N ALA A 223 6.04 -8.10 14.16
CA ALA A 223 6.79 -9.31 13.88
C ALA A 223 8.22 -9.27 14.42
N GLN A 224 8.92 -8.11 14.33
CA GLN A 224 10.25 -7.95 14.91
C GLN A 224 10.22 -7.99 16.44
N VAL A 225 9.22 -7.38 17.08
CA VAL A 225 9.04 -7.45 18.53
C VAL A 225 8.78 -8.89 18.97
N ALA A 226 7.87 -9.61 18.30
CA ALA A 226 7.59 -11.01 18.61
C ALA A 226 8.84 -11.88 18.46
N GLN A 227 9.63 -11.69 17.40
CA GLN A 227 10.88 -12.41 17.19
C GLN A 227 11.94 -12.08 18.27
N ALA A 228 12.00 -10.83 18.72
CA ALA A 228 12.90 -10.42 19.79
C ALA A 228 12.50 -11.04 21.13
N LEU A 229 11.21 -11.03 21.46
CA LEU A 229 10.68 -11.69 22.66
C LEU A 229 10.94 -13.19 22.64
N TYR A 230 10.69 -13.87 21.51
CA TYR A 230 10.97 -15.30 21.36
C TYR A 230 12.45 -15.65 21.57
N ARG A 231 13.37 -14.81 21.09
CA ARG A 231 14.82 -15.04 21.31
C ARG A 231 15.23 -14.83 22.76
N ARG A 232 14.44 -14.09 23.51
CA ARG A 232 14.73 -13.73 24.90
C ARG A 232 14.05 -14.65 25.90
N SER A 233 13.12 -15.52 25.49
CA SER A 233 12.46 -16.45 26.42
C SER A 233 13.36 -17.59 26.88
N MET A 234 13.13 -18.04 28.12
CA MET A 234 13.68 -19.28 28.65
C MET A 234 13.23 -20.47 27.78
N THR A 235 14.16 -21.33 27.37
CA THR A 235 13.80 -22.54 26.58
C THR A 235 13.25 -23.61 27.51
N VAL A 236 12.10 -24.19 27.16
CA VAL A 236 11.45 -25.24 27.95
C VAL A 236 11.80 -26.62 27.41
N HIS A 237 12.23 -27.51 28.30
CA HIS A 237 12.41 -28.92 28.03
C HIS A 237 11.28 -29.70 28.73
N SER A 238 10.50 -30.45 27.94
CA SER A 238 9.39 -31.28 28.44
C SER A 238 9.84 -32.67 28.91
N SER A 239 11.04 -33.11 28.51
CA SER A 239 11.67 -34.37 28.94
C SER A 239 12.44 -34.22 30.25
N ILE A 240 12.55 -35.32 30.98
CA ILE A 240 13.35 -35.45 32.22
C ILE A 240 14.85 -35.60 31.89
N GLU A 241 15.20 -35.89 30.63
CA GLU A 241 16.58 -36.00 30.17
C GLU A 241 17.29 -34.64 30.26
N ASP A 242 18.07 -34.48 31.33
CA ASP A 242 18.98 -33.36 31.52
C ASP A 242 20.42 -33.85 31.31
N ASN A 243 21.12 -33.26 30.35
CA ASN A 243 22.52 -33.55 30.10
C ASN A 243 23.46 -32.88 31.12
N GLY A 244 22.92 -32.17 32.13
CA GLY A 244 23.66 -31.62 33.26
C GLY A 244 24.63 -30.50 32.87
N SER A 245 24.46 -29.89 31.71
CA SER A 245 25.42 -28.93 31.15
C SER A 245 25.33 -27.52 31.71
N GLY A 246 24.50 -27.28 32.73
CA GLY A 246 24.26 -25.96 33.32
C GLY A 246 24.25 -25.96 34.84
N GLN A 247 24.54 -24.82 35.45
CA GLN A 247 24.36 -24.61 36.89
C GLN A 247 22.88 -24.35 37.16
N ASP A 248 22.25 -25.15 38.02
CA ASP A 248 20.86 -24.93 38.43
C ASP A 248 20.75 -23.59 39.18
N ALA A 249 20.05 -22.64 38.56
CA ALA A 249 19.56 -21.43 39.20
C ALA A 249 18.19 -21.69 39.84
N VAL A 250 17.56 -20.66 40.38
CA VAL A 250 16.33 -20.80 41.18
C VAL A 250 15.11 -21.25 40.36
N LEU A 251 14.94 -20.68 39.16
CA LEU A 251 13.77 -20.92 38.30
C LEU A 251 14.07 -21.79 37.08
N GLY A 252 15.31 -22.25 36.93
CA GLY A 252 15.78 -22.97 35.75
C GLY A 252 17.28 -23.19 35.79
N SER A 253 17.82 -23.88 34.79
CA SER A 253 19.27 -24.08 34.66
C SER A 253 19.89 -23.01 33.75
N CYS A 254 21.09 -22.53 34.08
CA CYS A 254 21.84 -21.59 33.26
C CYS A 254 22.88 -22.31 32.40
N ALA A 255 22.79 -22.17 31.07
CA ALA A 255 23.71 -22.80 30.13
C ALA A 255 25.05 -22.06 29.98
N ASP A 256 25.09 -20.73 30.20
CA ASP A 256 26.31 -19.93 30.12
C ASP A 256 26.22 -18.71 31.05
N PHE A 257 26.86 -18.82 32.22
CA PHE A 257 26.87 -17.76 33.23
C PHE A 257 27.96 -16.71 32.98
N GLU A 258 29.04 -17.07 32.29
CA GLU A 258 30.17 -16.18 32.02
C GLU A 258 29.89 -15.23 30.86
N HIS A 259 28.92 -15.55 29.99
CA HIS A 259 28.52 -14.70 28.86
C HIS A 259 27.00 -14.40 28.86
N SER A 260 26.62 -13.35 29.59
CA SER A 260 25.26 -12.80 29.58
C SER A 260 24.82 -12.42 28.16
N PRO A 261 23.60 -12.75 27.72
CA PRO A 261 23.07 -12.33 26.42
C PRO A 261 22.90 -10.81 26.28
N VAL A 262 22.95 -10.07 27.39
CA VAL A 262 22.76 -8.61 27.41
C VAL A 262 24.03 -7.87 27.00
N ASP A 263 25.19 -8.28 27.54
CA ASP A 263 26.45 -7.54 27.40
C ASP A 263 27.69 -8.43 27.20
N GLY A 264 27.51 -9.75 27.15
CA GLY A 264 28.57 -10.74 26.96
C GLY A 264 29.49 -10.94 28.18
N ARG A 265 29.15 -10.38 29.34
CA ARG A 265 29.95 -10.47 30.57
C ARG A 265 29.34 -11.46 31.56
N ARG A 266 30.08 -11.78 32.64
CA ARG A 266 29.58 -12.58 33.75
C ARG A 266 28.25 -12.03 34.26
N CYS A 267 27.23 -12.87 34.31
CA CYS A 267 25.85 -12.47 34.55
C CYS A 267 25.67 -11.84 35.94
N ARG A 268 24.88 -10.76 35.99
CA ARG A 268 24.51 -10.04 37.23
C ARG A 268 23.00 -9.80 37.31
N ALA A 269 22.24 -10.46 36.44
CA ALA A 269 20.80 -10.29 36.39
C ALA A 269 20.14 -10.95 37.62
N SER A 270 18.96 -10.44 38.02
CA SER A 270 18.18 -11.10 39.06
C SER A 270 17.66 -12.46 38.56
N PHE A 271 17.37 -13.37 39.48
CA PHE A 271 16.84 -14.69 39.12
C PHE A 271 15.49 -14.63 38.39
N LEU A 272 14.66 -13.61 38.63
CA LEU A 272 13.43 -13.41 37.84
C LEU A 272 13.73 -13.04 36.39
N ALA A 273 14.82 -12.33 36.12
CA ALA A 273 15.25 -12.01 34.76
C ALA A 273 15.71 -13.26 33.98
N CYS A 274 15.95 -14.40 34.65
CA CYS A 274 16.23 -15.66 33.97
C CYS A 274 15.05 -16.15 33.13
N LEU A 275 13.80 -15.77 33.46
CA LEU A 275 12.61 -16.11 32.67
C LEU A 275 12.64 -15.48 31.26
N ASP A 276 13.38 -14.38 31.12
CA ASP A 276 13.65 -13.65 29.88
C ASP A 276 15.14 -13.73 29.49
N CYS A 277 15.79 -14.88 29.71
CA CYS A 277 17.18 -15.09 29.34
C CYS A 277 17.34 -16.24 28.34
N SER A 278 17.99 -15.97 27.20
CA SER A 278 18.27 -16.98 26.17
C SER A 278 19.25 -18.08 26.62
N ASN A 279 19.97 -17.90 27.74
CA ASN A 279 20.83 -18.91 28.34
C ASN A 279 20.08 -19.80 29.34
N ALA A 280 18.86 -19.42 29.75
CA ALA A 280 18.11 -20.15 30.76
C ALA A 280 17.30 -21.30 30.14
N ARG A 281 17.17 -22.39 30.90
CA ARG A 281 16.46 -23.62 30.51
C ARG A 281 15.51 -24.07 31.62
N ALA A 282 14.23 -24.24 31.30
CA ALA A 282 13.25 -24.87 32.19
C ALA A 282 13.22 -26.38 31.95
N PHE A 283 13.02 -27.16 33.01
CA PHE A 283 12.93 -28.62 32.99
C PHE A 283 11.82 -29.04 33.97
N PRO A 284 11.27 -30.27 33.87
CA PRO A 284 10.18 -30.71 34.74
C PRO A 284 10.50 -30.59 36.24
N ARG A 285 11.77 -30.78 36.64
CA ARG A 285 12.22 -30.63 38.03
C ARG A 285 12.07 -29.21 38.60
N HIS A 286 11.99 -28.19 37.74
CA HIS A 286 11.82 -26.79 38.14
C HIS A 286 10.35 -26.41 38.33
N LEU A 287 9.41 -27.23 37.85
CA LEU A 287 7.97 -26.93 37.91
C LEU A 287 7.47 -26.66 39.35
N PRO A 288 7.83 -27.42 40.40
CA PRO A 288 7.31 -27.16 41.74
C PRO A 288 7.64 -25.75 42.24
N ILE A 289 8.90 -25.30 42.11
CA ILE A 289 9.29 -23.95 42.53
C ILE A 289 8.68 -22.86 41.63
N GLN A 290 8.61 -23.08 40.31
CA GLN A 290 8.00 -22.14 39.37
C GLN A 290 6.50 -21.92 39.67
N LEU A 291 5.77 -23.00 39.99
CA LEU A 291 4.35 -22.95 40.36
C LEU A 291 4.15 -22.16 41.67
N VAL A 292 4.97 -22.41 42.69
CA VAL A 292 4.92 -21.67 43.96
C VAL A 292 5.19 -20.17 43.74
N VAL A 293 6.17 -19.84 42.91
CA VAL A 293 6.47 -18.44 42.59
C VAL A 293 5.31 -17.79 41.84
N ALA A 294 4.72 -18.46 40.84
CA ALA A 294 3.55 -17.94 40.12
C ALA A 294 2.37 -17.67 41.06
N ASP A 295 2.07 -18.60 41.98
CA ASP A 295 1.01 -18.43 42.97
C ASP A 295 1.30 -17.23 43.89
N ARG A 296 2.54 -17.06 44.37
CA ARG A 296 2.90 -15.91 45.20
C ARG A 296 2.85 -14.58 44.44
N LEU A 297 3.23 -14.54 43.16
CA LEU A 297 3.09 -13.35 42.31
C LEU A 297 1.62 -12.96 42.13
N ARG A 298 0.71 -13.93 42.03
CA ARG A 298 -0.74 -13.68 42.02
C ARG A 298 -1.24 -13.14 43.35
N ASP A 299 -0.77 -13.67 44.47
CA ASP A 299 -1.13 -13.17 45.80
C ASP A 299 -0.70 -11.71 45.99
N LEU A 300 0.54 -11.39 45.60
CA LEU A 300 1.08 -10.02 45.67
C LEU A 300 0.20 -9.00 44.94
N ARG A 301 -0.46 -9.40 43.84
CA ARG A 301 -1.40 -8.53 43.12
C ARG A 301 -2.54 -8.02 44.00
N THR A 302 -2.94 -8.81 45.01
CA THR A 302 -3.99 -8.44 45.96
C THR A 302 -3.46 -7.64 47.16
N GLU A 303 -2.16 -7.71 47.42
CA GLU A 303 -1.50 -7.12 48.58
C GLU A 303 -0.88 -5.72 48.28
N MET A 304 -0.75 -5.32 47.01
CA MET A 304 -0.09 -4.07 46.62
C MET A 304 -0.84 -3.27 45.54
N PRO A 305 -0.49 -1.99 45.31
CA PRO A 305 -1.09 -1.19 44.25
C PRO A 305 -0.87 -1.82 42.87
N ILE A 306 -1.94 -1.90 42.07
CA ILE A 306 -1.92 -2.58 40.77
C ILE A 306 -0.86 -2.02 39.79
N ALA A 307 -0.63 -0.71 39.81
CA ALA A 307 0.38 -0.09 38.94
C ALA A 307 1.81 -0.53 39.29
N GLN A 308 2.10 -0.68 40.58
CA GLN A 308 3.38 -1.19 41.06
C GLN A 308 3.55 -2.66 40.68
N TRP A 309 2.51 -3.47 40.92
CA TRP A 309 2.51 -4.88 40.54
C TRP A 309 2.72 -5.09 39.03
N ILE A 310 2.10 -4.26 38.19
CA ILE A 310 2.28 -4.32 36.73
C ILE A 310 3.75 -4.09 36.35
N THR A 311 4.40 -3.11 36.98
CA THR A 311 5.77 -2.74 36.65
C THR A 311 6.77 -3.80 37.11
N GLU A 312 6.53 -4.44 38.26
CA GLU A 312 7.48 -5.36 38.88
C GLU A 312 7.24 -6.84 38.54
N TYR A 313 5.97 -7.29 38.46
CA TYR A 313 5.63 -8.72 38.53
C TYR A 313 4.72 -9.24 37.40
N ALA A 314 4.00 -8.37 36.68
CA ALA A 314 3.13 -8.84 35.59
C ALA A 314 3.89 -9.58 34.48
N GLY A 315 5.07 -9.07 34.10
CA GLY A 315 5.93 -9.71 33.10
C GLY A 315 6.41 -11.10 33.52
N PRO A 316 7.07 -11.24 34.69
CA PRO A 316 7.49 -12.54 35.21
C PRO A 316 6.36 -13.56 35.37
N LEU A 317 5.16 -13.13 35.79
CA LEU A 317 4.00 -14.03 35.88
C LEU A 317 3.57 -14.54 34.50
N ALA A 318 3.47 -13.65 33.50
CA ALA A 318 3.11 -14.04 32.14
C ALA A 318 4.14 -15.03 31.55
N GLN A 319 5.42 -14.82 31.79
CA GLN A 319 6.49 -15.72 31.34
C GLN A 319 6.41 -17.11 32.00
N LEU A 320 6.03 -17.18 33.28
CA LEU A 320 5.77 -18.46 33.94
C LEU A 320 4.55 -19.16 33.36
N GLU A 321 3.49 -18.42 33.03
CA GLU A 321 2.30 -18.97 32.36
C GLU A 321 2.61 -19.50 30.97
N ASP A 322 3.46 -18.81 30.21
CA ASP A 322 3.97 -19.30 28.92
C ASP A 322 4.78 -20.59 29.08
N ILE A 323 5.64 -20.69 30.11
CA ILE A 323 6.37 -21.93 30.43
C ILE A 323 5.39 -23.07 30.75
N PHE A 324 4.33 -22.81 31.52
CA PHE A 324 3.35 -23.84 31.89
C PHE A 324 2.55 -24.34 30.69
N ALA A 325 2.31 -23.50 29.69
CA ALA A 325 1.59 -23.88 28.47
C ALA A 325 2.36 -24.94 27.63
N GLU A 326 3.67 -25.09 27.84
CA GLU A 326 4.52 -26.09 27.17
C GLU A 326 4.50 -27.48 27.85
N TYR A 327 3.81 -27.61 29.00
CA TYR A 327 3.69 -28.86 29.75
C TYR A 327 2.26 -29.41 29.71
N GLU A 328 2.14 -30.73 29.74
CA GLU A 328 0.82 -31.38 29.84
C GLU A 328 0.17 -31.10 31.20
N PRO A 329 -1.17 -30.95 31.28
CA PRO A 329 -1.87 -30.71 32.54
C PRO A 329 -1.53 -31.73 33.65
N ALA A 330 -1.36 -33.01 33.29
CA ALA A 330 -0.97 -34.05 34.23
C ALA A 330 0.44 -33.86 34.81
N GLN A 331 1.37 -33.25 34.07
CA GLN A 331 2.71 -32.92 34.56
C GLN A 331 2.66 -31.77 35.57
N LEU A 332 1.82 -30.76 35.30
CA LEU A 332 1.59 -29.65 36.22
C LEU A 332 0.95 -30.13 37.53
N ASP A 333 -0.06 -31.00 37.45
CA ASP A 333 -0.72 -31.59 38.62
C ASP A 333 0.25 -32.45 39.44
N ALA A 334 1.05 -33.28 38.77
CA ALA A 334 2.08 -34.09 39.43
C ALA A 334 3.13 -33.20 40.11
N ALA A 335 3.57 -32.11 39.46
CA ALA A 335 4.50 -31.16 40.04
C ALA A 335 3.91 -30.42 41.25
N ARG A 336 2.62 -30.04 41.20
CA ARG A 336 1.91 -29.48 42.36
C ARG A 336 1.92 -30.44 43.55
N GLY A 337 1.71 -31.74 43.29
CA GLY A 337 1.81 -32.78 44.32
C GLY A 337 3.21 -32.99 44.91
N GLN A 338 4.25 -32.48 44.25
CA GLN A 338 5.66 -32.59 44.68
C GLN A 338 6.20 -31.34 45.37
N ILE A 339 5.39 -30.27 45.48
CA ILE A 339 5.78 -29.05 46.17
C ILE A 339 6.14 -29.37 47.62
N ALA A 340 7.32 -28.94 48.05
CA ALA A 340 7.83 -29.13 49.39
C ALA A 340 8.08 -27.79 50.09
N GLN A 341 8.27 -27.84 51.42
CA GLN A 341 8.55 -26.64 52.22
C GLN A 341 9.78 -25.86 51.75
N ARG A 342 10.76 -26.56 51.15
CA ARG A 342 11.93 -25.92 50.54
C ARG A 342 11.56 -24.96 49.42
N ASP A 343 10.53 -25.30 48.62
CA ASP A 343 10.13 -24.50 47.46
C ASP A 343 9.47 -23.19 47.93
N HIS A 344 8.58 -23.27 48.93
CA HIS A 344 8.00 -22.08 49.58
C HIS A 344 9.07 -21.18 50.21
N ARG A 345 10.07 -21.77 50.89
CA ARG A 345 11.19 -21.01 51.46
C ARG A 345 12.00 -20.31 50.37
N THR A 346 12.36 -21.02 49.31
CA THR A 346 13.13 -20.47 48.18
C THR A 346 12.36 -19.37 47.46
N ALA A 347 11.05 -19.54 47.22
CA ALA A 347 10.20 -18.51 46.62
C ALA A 347 10.15 -17.23 47.48
N THR A 348 10.07 -17.39 48.80
CA THR A 348 10.10 -16.24 49.73
C THR A 348 11.44 -15.50 49.65
N LEU A 349 12.57 -16.23 49.63
CA LEU A 349 13.90 -15.63 49.50
C LEU A 349 14.09 -14.94 48.13
N LEU A 350 13.59 -15.55 47.05
CA LEU A 350 13.63 -14.99 45.70
C LEU A 350 12.93 -13.63 45.64
N LEU A 351 11.69 -13.57 46.12
CA LEU A 351 10.85 -12.38 46.01
C LEU A 351 11.23 -11.28 47.01
N SER A 352 11.91 -11.64 48.10
CA SER A 352 12.50 -10.67 49.03
C SER A 352 13.89 -10.19 48.61
N GLY A 353 14.45 -10.69 47.51
CA GLY A 353 15.77 -10.31 47.00
C GLY A 353 16.94 -10.87 47.81
N ASN A 354 16.71 -11.86 48.67
CA ASN A 354 17.69 -12.46 49.58
C ASN A 354 18.36 -13.72 49.01
N LEU A 355 18.38 -13.87 47.69
CA LEU A 355 19.11 -14.94 47.00
C LEU A 355 20.32 -14.33 46.29
N GLU A 356 21.51 -14.84 46.61
CA GLU A 356 22.75 -14.51 45.90
C GLU A 356 23.07 -15.62 44.90
N ALA A 357 23.50 -15.24 43.70
CA ALA A 357 24.13 -16.18 42.77
C ALA A 357 25.54 -16.52 43.29
N PRO A 358 25.97 -17.80 43.22
CA PRO A 358 27.25 -18.24 43.76
C PRO A 358 28.50 -17.60 43.11
#